data_AF-A0A290S5D2-F1
#
_entry.id   AF-A0A290S5D2-F1
#
_cell.length_a   1.000
_cell.length_b   1.000
_cell.length_c   1.000
_cell.angle_alpha   90.00
_cell.angle_beta   90.00
_cell.angle_gamma   90.00
#
_symmetry.space_group_name_H-M   'P 1'
#
loop_
_entity.id
_entity.type
_entity.pdbx_description
1 polymer ?
#
loop_
_entity_poly.entity_id
_entity_poly.type
_entity_poly.pdbx_seq_one_letter_code
_entity_poly.pdbx_strand_id
1 'polypeptide(L)'
;MPFIASAQDDKLCEHLISFASKSKVGKPLKVKLINDWANFSKSCEHNETEEGKEFCNYLIKNTSTEFMNINLSRVLSCSVNDFNLGSVHLNKISGEFSVFETPSLNQDITLNINFSIGDDIIKDFIEIKAENEPVE
;
A
#
# COMPACT_ATOMS: atom_id res chain seq x y z
N MET A 1 6.19 24.27 -24.46
CA MET A 1 7.18 23.65 -23.56
C MET A 1 6.43 22.61 -22.74
N PRO A 2 6.65 21.30 -22.95
CA PRO A 2 6.00 20.31 -22.12
C PRO A 2 6.64 20.35 -20.73
N PHE A 3 5.81 20.44 -19.69
CA PHE A 3 6.24 20.19 -18.32
C PHE A 3 6.57 18.69 -18.23
N ILE A 4 7.85 18.34 -18.31
CA ILE A 4 8.32 17.05 -17.84
C ILE A 4 8.26 17.15 -16.33
N ALA A 5 7.12 16.79 -15.74
CA ALA A 5 7.10 16.41 -14.35
C ALA A 5 8.16 15.32 -14.22
N SER A 6 9.24 15.62 -13.51
CA SER A 6 10.23 14.63 -13.09
C SER A 6 9.45 13.58 -12.32
N ALA A 7 9.08 12.47 -12.97
CA ALA A 7 8.67 11.26 -12.29
C ALA A 7 9.90 10.84 -11.48
N GLN A 8 10.00 11.37 -10.27
CA GLN A 8 10.93 10.92 -9.27
C GLN A 8 10.82 9.40 -9.27
N ASP A 9 11.92 8.68 -9.56
CA ASP A 9 11.96 7.22 -9.72
C ASP A 9 11.06 6.58 -8.66
N ASP A 10 9.86 6.21 -9.08
CA ASP A 10 8.83 5.74 -8.17
C ASP A 10 9.12 4.29 -7.83
N LYS A 11 9.92 4.10 -6.79
CA LYS A 11 10.36 2.80 -6.28
C LYS A 11 9.34 2.12 -5.37
N LEU A 12 8.06 2.49 -5.43
CA LEU A 12 7.04 1.92 -4.53
C LEU A 12 7.00 0.40 -4.60
N CYS A 13 7.05 -0.17 -5.81
CA CYS A 13 7.01 -1.62 -5.97
C CYS A 13 8.25 -2.28 -5.36
N GLU A 14 9.45 -1.74 -5.59
CA GLU A 14 10.70 -2.24 -4.96
C GLU A 14 10.59 -2.24 -3.43
N HIS A 15 10.08 -1.14 -2.85
CA HIS A 15 9.92 -1.02 -1.41
C HIS A 15 8.83 -1.93 -0.84
N LEU A 16 7.72 -2.13 -1.56
CA LEU A 16 6.65 -3.05 -1.18
C LEU A 16 7.15 -4.50 -1.16
N ILE A 17 7.85 -4.91 -2.21
CA ILE A 17 8.42 -6.26 -2.34
C ILE A 17 9.50 -6.48 -1.27
N SER A 18 10.39 -5.50 -1.07
CA SER A 18 11.41 -5.54 0.00
C SER A 18 10.79 -5.65 1.40
N PHE A 19 9.71 -4.91 1.67
CA PHE A 19 8.96 -5.02 2.92
C PHE A 19 8.35 -6.42 3.09
N ALA A 20 7.60 -6.89 2.10
CA ALA A 20 6.85 -8.13 2.20
C ALA A 20 7.74 -9.38 2.27
N SER A 21 8.84 -9.41 1.51
CA SER A 21 9.81 -10.51 1.48
C SER A 21 10.53 -10.75 2.82
N LYS A 22 10.52 -9.75 3.72
CA LYS A 22 11.09 -9.88 5.07
C LYS A 22 10.12 -10.53 6.08
N SER A 23 8.86 -10.79 5.69
CA SER A 23 7.89 -11.50 6.54
C SER A 23 8.37 -12.93 6.82
N LYS A 24 8.21 -13.36 8.08
CA LYS A 24 8.63 -14.69 8.54
C LYS A 24 7.42 -15.49 8.96
N VAL A 25 7.53 -16.82 8.91
CA VAL A 25 6.47 -17.74 9.35
C VAL A 25 6.02 -17.40 10.77
N GLY A 26 4.70 -17.21 10.93
CA GLY A 26 4.07 -16.81 12.20
C GLY A 26 4.40 -15.39 12.68
N LYS A 27 5.10 -14.58 11.88
CA LYS A 27 5.47 -13.18 12.19
C LYS A 27 5.13 -12.28 11.00
N PRO A 28 3.84 -11.95 10.82
CA PRO A 28 3.42 -11.09 9.73
C PRO A 28 3.95 -9.67 9.92
N LEU A 29 4.23 -9.01 8.80
CA LEU A 29 4.56 -7.59 8.78
C LEU A 29 3.30 -6.81 8.41
N LYS A 30 3.14 -5.63 9.00
CA LYS A 30 1.98 -4.77 8.74
C LYS A 30 2.35 -3.30 8.75
N VAL A 31 1.87 -2.58 7.74
CA VAL A 31 1.88 -1.11 7.72
C VAL A 31 0.49 -0.56 7.42
N LYS A 32 0.18 0.62 7.93
CA LYS A 32 -1.07 1.32 7.64
C LYS A 32 -0.81 2.79 7.37
N LEU A 33 -0.91 3.19 6.11
CA LEU A 33 -0.87 4.59 5.69
C LEU A 33 -2.22 5.24 5.94
N ILE A 34 -2.24 6.41 6.56
CA ILE A 34 -3.46 7.12 6.93
C ILE A 34 -3.34 8.56 6.46
N ASN A 35 -4.35 9.04 5.73
CA ASN A 35 -4.49 10.46 5.39
C ASN A 35 -5.54 11.07 6.32
N ASP A 36 -5.15 12.13 7.02
CA ASP A 36 -6.05 12.97 7.79
C ASP A 36 -6.32 14.25 7.02
N TRP A 37 -7.39 14.21 6.23
CA TRP A 37 -7.83 15.32 5.39
C TRP A 37 -8.19 16.57 6.19
N ALA A 38 -8.82 16.41 7.36
CA ALA A 38 -9.22 17.52 8.21
C ALA A 38 -8.02 18.35 8.68
N ASN A 39 -6.87 17.69 8.88
CA ASN A 39 -5.62 18.32 9.31
C ASN A 39 -4.57 18.43 8.18
N PHE A 40 -4.94 18.07 6.95
CA PHE A 40 -4.04 17.98 5.80
C PHE A 40 -2.70 17.28 6.12
N SER A 41 -2.78 16.13 6.78
CA SER A 41 -1.61 15.42 7.29
C SER A 41 -1.62 13.93 6.95
N LYS A 42 -0.47 13.30 7.09
CA LYS A 42 -0.26 11.89 6.82
C LYS A 42 0.48 11.22 7.96
N SER A 43 0.04 10.03 8.34
CA SER A 43 0.72 9.17 9.29
C SER A 43 0.84 7.75 8.75
N CYS A 44 1.73 6.97 9.34
CA CYS A 44 1.92 5.58 8.96
C CYS A 44 2.23 4.74 10.20
N GLU A 45 1.37 3.77 10.49
CA GLU A 45 1.55 2.80 11.58
C GLU A 45 2.39 1.63 11.05
N HIS A 46 3.35 1.15 11.84
CA HIS A 46 4.31 0.11 11.41
C HIS A 46 4.50 -1.04 12.43
N ASN A 47 3.59 -1.15 13.41
CA ASN A 47 3.60 -2.20 14.44
C ASN A 47 4.97 -2.42 15.13
N GLU A 48 5.76 -1.35 15.32
CA GLU A 48 7.08 -1.39 15.96
C GLU A 48 8.12 -2.32 15.30
N THR A 49 7.91 -2.70 14.03
CA THR A 49 8.90 -3.44 13.23
C THR A 49 9.84 -2.48 12.51
N GLU A 50 11.11 -2.84 12.37
CA GLU A 50 12.07 -2.02 11.62
C GLU A 50 11.77 -2.05 10.12
N GLU A 51 11.30 -3.18 9.61
CA GLU A 51 10.86 -3.36 8.24
C GLU A 51 9.64 -2.47 7.92
N GLY A 52 8.66 -2.44 8.82
CA GLY A 52 7.50 -1.56 8.67
C GLY A 52 7.90 -0.09 8.76
N LYS A 53 8.83 0.27 9.66
CA LYS A 53 9.31 1.64 9.81
C LYS A 53 10.04 2.13 8.56
N GLU A 54 10.90 1.30 7.97
CA GLU A 54 11.56 1.57 6.70
C GLU A 54 10.54 1.85 5.60
N PHE A 55 9.54 0.98 5.45
CA PHE A 55 8.52 1.15 4.43
C PHE A 55 7.61 2.35 4.69
N CYS A 56 7.18 2.58 5.93
CA CYS A 56 6.42 3.77 6.31
C CYS A 56 7.17 5.07 6.01
N ASN A 57 8.48 5.14 6.26
CA ASN A 57 9.29 6.30 5.92
C ASN A 57 9.28 6.58 4.41
N TYR A 58 9.27 5.54 3.59
CA TYR A 58 9.11 5.68 2.14
C TYR A 58 7.70 6.18 1.80
N LEU A 59 6.66 5.54 2.33
CA LEU A 59 5.26 5.88 2.04
C LEU A 59 4.97 7.33 2.39
N ILE A 60 5.34 7.80 3.59
CA ILE A 60 5.10 9.18 4.02
C ILE A 60 5.67 10.19 3.02
N LYS A 61 6.90 9.96 2.53
CA LYS A 61 7.61 10.87 1.63
C LYS A 61 7.12 10.83 0.17
N ASN A 62 6.66 9.66 -0.30
CA ASN A 62 6.45 9.42 -1.74
C ASN A 62 4.99 9.18 -2.13
N THR A 63 4.04 9.38 -1.21
CA THR A 63 2.59 9.27 -1.46
C THR A 63 1.90 10.62 -1.39
N SER A 64 0.69 10.73 -1.90
CA SER A 64 -0.12 11.94 -1.79
C SER A 64 -0.85 12.02 -0.45
N THR A 65 -0.86 13.20 0.18
CA THR A 65 -1.72 13.49 1.35
C THR A 65 -3.16 13.75 0.93
N GLU A 66 -3.35 14.21 -0.30
CA GLU A 66 -4.64 14.60 -0.86
C GLU A 66 -5.30 13.41 -1.56
N PHE A 67 -4.56 12.65 -2.36
CA PHE A 67 -5.16 11.67 -3.27
C PHE A 67 -4.87 10.23 -2.84
N MET A 68 -5.61 9.73 -1.83
CA MET A 68 -5.43 8.36 -1.34
C MET A 68 -5.76 7.30 -2.39
N ASN A 69 -6.72 7.56 -3.28
CA ASN A 69 -7.05 6.70 -4.41
C ASN A 69 -5.85 6.48 -5.36
N ILE A 70 -5.04 7.52 -5.60
CA ILE A 70 -3.80 7.40 -6.39
C ILE A 70 -2.79 6.52 -5.65
N ASN A 71 -2.66 6.67 -4.33
CA ASN A 71 -1.79 5.81 -3.53
C ASN A 71 -2.21 4.33 -3.61
N LEU A 72 -3.51 4.05 -3.49
CA LEU A 72 -4.05 2.70 -3.59
C LEU A 72 -3.81 2.11 -4.98
N SER A 73 -4.10 2.87 -6.04
CA SER A 73 -3.85 2.43 -7.42
C SER A 73 -2.38 2.06 -7.65
N ARG A 74 -1.44 2.82 -7.07
CA ARG A 74 0.00 2.54 -7.17
C ARG A 74 0.36 1.26 -6.42
N VAL A 75 -0.12 1.07 -5.20
CA VAL A 75 0.07 -0.19 -4.43
C VAL A 75 -0.47 -1.37 -5.23
N LEU A 76 -1.67 -1.25 -5.77
CA LEU A 76 -2.32 -2.30 -6.57
C LEU A 76 -1.54 -2.66 -7.82
N SER A 77 -0.98 -1.67 -8.53
CA SER A 77 -0.16 -1.93 -9.72
C SER A 77 1.13 -2.70 -9.42
N CYS A 78 1.59 -2.71 -8.18
CA CYS A 78 2.76 -3.50 -7.76
C CYS A 78 2.41 -4.94 -7.38
N SER A 79 1.17 -5.18 -6.94
CA SER A 79 0.75 -6.47 -6.38
C SER A 79 -0.07 -7.30 -7.35
N VAL A 80 -0.85 -6.66 -8.22
CA VAL A 80 -1.85 -7.29 -9.09
C VAL A 80 -1.52 -7.00 -10.54
N ASN A 81 -1.43 -8.05 -11.37
CA ASN A 81 -1.06 -7.90 -12.79
C ASN A 81 -2.08 -7.09 -13.61
N ASP A 82 -3.38 -7.19 -13.30
CA ASP A 82 -4.46 -6.62 -14.15
C ASP A 82 -5.53 -5.83 -13.37
N PHE A 83 -5.17 -5.10 -12.31
CA PHE A 83 -6.14 -4.24 -11.62
C PHE A 83 -6.40 -2.94 -12.40
N ASN A 84 -7.61 -2.78 -12.95
CA ASN A 84 -8.00 -1.58 -13.69
C ASN A 84 -9.44 -1.16 -13.35
N LEU A 85 -9.60 0.08 -12.89
CA LEU A 85 -10.91 0.69 -12.61
C LEU A 85 -11.59 1.31 -13.85
N GLY A 86 -10.91 1.30 -15.01
CA GLY A 86 -11.42 1.80 -16.27
C GLY A 86 -11.81 3.29 -16.20
N SER A 87 -13.02 3.61 -16.64
CA SER A 87 -13.59 4.96 -16.63
C SER A 87 -14.41 5.27 -15.36
N VAL A 88 -14.24 4.50 -14.29
CA VAL A 88 -15.01 4.69 -13.05
C VAL A 88 -14.41 5.81 -12.22
N HIS A 89 -15.24 6.78 -11.85
CA HIS A 89 -14.92 7.77 -10.84
C HIS A 89 -15.42 7.31 -9.48
N LEU A 90 -14.51 7.08 -8.53
CA LEU A 90 -14.84 6.63 -7.18
C LEU A 90 -14.78 7.81 -6.22
N ASN A 91 -15.94 8.19 -5.67
CA ASN A 91 -16.01 9.16 -4.57
C ASN A 91 -15.68 8.50 -3.23
N LYS A 92 -16.11 7.25 -3.05
CA LYS A 92 -15.92 6.46 -1.84
C LYS A 92 -15.72 5.00 -2.20
N ILE A 93 -14.76 4.34 -1.58
CA ILE A 93 -14.53 2.90 -1.71
C ILE A 93 -13.87 2.35 -0.45
N SER A 94 -14.32 1.17 0.00
CA SER A 94 -13.65 0.41 1.04
C SER A 94 -13.69 -1.07 0.70
N GLY A 95 -12.74 -1.82 1.22
CA GLY A 95 -12.67 -3.25 0.97
C GLY A 95 -11.41 -3.88 1.52
N GLU A 96 -11.42 -5.20 1.48
CA GLU A 96 -10.31 -6.07 1.86
C GLU A 96 -10.17 -7.17 0.81
N PHE A 97 -8.95 -7.45 0.38
CA PHE A 97 -8.66 -8.56 -0.52
C PHE A 97 -7.25 -9.09 -0.25
N SER A 98 -7.04 -10.35 -0.61
CA SER A 98 -5.75 -11.03 -0.56
C SER A 98 -5.20 -11.18 -1.96
N VAL A 99 -3.89 -10.97 -2.11
CA VAL A 99 -3.14 -11.19 -3.34
C VAL A 99 -2.20 -12.35 -3.13
N PHE A 100 -2.44 -13.40 -3.92
CA PHE A 100 -1.58 -14.57 -4.02
C PHE A 100 -0.64 -14.41 -5.21
N GLU A 101 0.48 -15.13 -5.20
CA GLU A 101 1.43 -15.17 -6.33
C GLU A 101 1.88 -13.77 -6.81
N THR A 102 2.13 -12.86 -5.86
CA THR A 102 2.60 -11.51 -6.18
C THR A 102 3.93 -11.59 -6.94
N PRO A 103 4.08 -10.91 -8.09
CA PRO A 103 5.32 -10.94 -8.85
C PRO A 103 6.53 -10.57 -7.99
N SER A 104 7.60 -11.37 -8.05
CA SER A 104 8.85 -11.18 -7.29
C SER A 104 8.77 -11.45 -5.78
N LEU A 105 7.67 -12.01 -5.26
CA LEU A 105 7.60 -12.57 -3.90
C LEU A 105 7.65 -14.10 -3.91
N ASN A 106 8.04 -14.69 -2.78
CA ASN A 106 7.88 -16.13 -2.54
C ASN A 106 6.38 -16.49 -2.60
N GLN A 107 6.05 -17.66 -3.16
CA GLN A 107 4.69 -18.19 -3.25
C GLN A 107 4.04 -18.40 -1.88
N ASP A 108 4.83 -18.61 -0.83
CA ASP A 108 4.34 -18.71 0.56
C ASP A 108 3.91 -17.36 1.15
N ILE A 109 4.17 -16.24 0.45
CA ILE A 109 3.84 -14.90 0.94
C ILE A 109 2.53 -14.42 0.32
N THR A 110 1.56 -14.13 1.18
CA THR A 110 0.29 -13.49 0.81
C THR A 110 0.30 -12.03 1.24
N LEU A 111 -0.14 -11.14 0.34
CA LEU A 111 -0.40 -9.73 0.66
C LEU A 111 -1.88 -9.53 0.92
N ASN A 112 -2.25 -9.16 2.14
CA ASN A 112 -3.59 -8.73 2.48
C ASN A 112 -3.65 -7.20 2.46
N ILE A 113 -4.58 -6.64 1.69
CA ILE A 113 -4.74 -5.21 1.52
C ILE A 113 -6.14 -4.82 1.96
N ASN A 114 -6.21 -3.95 2.96
CA ASN A 114 -7.46 -3.41 3.52
C ASN A 114 -7.44 -1.89 3.36
N PHE A 115 -8.53 -1.28 2.93
CA PHE A 115 -8.56 0.15 2.65
C PHE A 115 -9.94 0.76 2.85
N SER A 116 -9.96 2.07 3.11
CA SER A 116 -11.14 2.91 3.11
C SER A 116 -10.76 4.29 2.60
N ILE A 117 -11.50 4.81 1.64
CA ILE A 117 -11.23 6.09 0.98
C ILE A 117 -12.56 6.83 0.80
N GLY A 118 -12.59 8.11 1.14
CA GLY A 118 -13.76 9.00 1.00
C GLY A 118 -14.86 8.74 2.01
N ASP A 119 -14.53 8.16 3.18
CA ASP A 119 -15.49 8.00 4.28
C ASP A 119 -15.51 9.23 5.19
N ASP A 120 -16.69 9.72 5.54
CA ASP A 120 -16.84 10.93 6.37
C ASP A 120 -16.55 10.70 7.86
N ILE A 121 -16.53 9.44 8.31
CA ILE A 121 -16.39 9.04 9.71
C ILE A 121 -14.99 8.47 9.95
N ILE A 122 -14.49 7.67 9.01
CA ILE A 122 -13.22 6.96 9.09
C ILE A 122 -12.20 7.69 8.22
N LYS A 123 -11.03 8.01 8.78
CA LYS A 123 -9.91 8.55 8.01
C LYS A 123 -9.53 7.62 6.87
N ASP A 124 -9.19 8.21 5.73
CA ASP A 124 -8.68 7.46 4.59
C ASP A 124 -7.46 6.63 4.98
N PHE A 125 -7.45 5.34 4.64
CA PHE A 125 -6.33 4.46 4.94
C PHE A 125 -6.09 3.40 3.87
N ILE A 126 -4.83 2.95 3.82
CA ILE A 126 -4.40 1.74 3.13
C ILE A 126 -3.55 0.95 4.13
N GLU A 127 -4.02 -0.24 4.50
CA GLU A 127 -3.31 -1.21 5.32
C GLU A 127 -2.79 -2.33 4.43
N ILE A 128 -1.50 -2.64 4.58
CA ILE A 128 -0.80 -3.69 3.84
C ILE A 128 -0.22 -4.64 4.87
N LYS A 129 -0.62 -5.90 4.80
CA LYS A 129 -0.13 -6.97 5.66
C LYS A 129 0.52 -8.05 4.79
N ALA A 130 1.76 -8.41 5.10
CA ALA A 130 2.47 -9.51 4.48
C ALA A 130 2.51 -10.70 5.45
N GLU A 131 1.91 -11.81 5.03
CA GLU A 131 1.86 -13.07 5.77
C GLU A 131 2.68 -14.12 5.04
N ASN A 132 3.51 -14.84 5.79
CA ASN A 132 4.28 -15.97 5.27
C ASN A 132 3.69 -17.25 5.86
N GLU A 133 2.89 -17.94 5.05
CA GLU A 133 2.25 -19.20 5.40
C GLU A 133 2.71 -20.25 4.39
N PRO A 134 3.56 -21.21 4.79
CA PRO A 134 3.99 -22.26 3.89
C PRO A 134 2.75 -23.06 3.45
N VAL A 135 2.60 -23.24 2.14
CA VAL A 135 1.52 -24.06 1.58
C VAL A 135 1.77 -25.51 2.01
N GLU A 136 0.80 -26.12 2.70
CA GLU A 136 0.85 -27.54 3.13
C GLU A 136 0.95 -28.52 1.95
#